data_AF-A0A817MA82-F1
#
_entry.id   AF-A0A817MA82-F1
#
_cell.length_a   1.000
_cell.length_b   1.000
_cell.length_c   1.000
_cell.angle_alpha   90.00
_cell.angle_beta   90.00
_cell.angle_gamma   90.00
#
_symmetry.space_group_name_H-M   'P 1'
#
loop_
_entity.id
_entity.type
_entity.pdbx_description
1 polymer ?
#
loop_
_entity_poly.entity_id
_entity_poly.type
_entity_poly.pdbx_seq_one_letter_code
_entity_poly.pdbx_strand_id
1 'polypeptide(L)' 'MSTLSDNQQQCKPPAVNLSDAEWKKKLTNKQYRILRQKDTEYPDTGEYNKYFETGIYKCAGCGQELYE' A
#
# COMPACT_ATOMS: atom_id res chain seq x y z
N MET A 1 -22.74 5.60 33.99
CA MET A 1 -23.21 6.47 32.89
C MET A 1 -21.99 7.08 32.24
N SER A 2 -21.80 6.83 30.94
CA SER A 2 -20.98 7.55 29.94
C SER A 2 -19.60 8.07 30.38
N THR A 3 -18.50 7.71 29.72
CA THR A 3 -18.32 7.72 28.26
C THR A 3 -17.26 6.69 27.84
N LEU A 4 -17.62 5.86 26.87
CA LEU A 4 -16.66 5.20 25.98
C LEU A 4 -16.11 6.28 25.06
N SER A 5 -14.83 6.65 25.19
CA SER A 5 -14.16 7.46 24.16
C SER A 5 -12.65 7.41 24.32
N ASP A 6 -12.06 6.25 24.07
CA ASP A 6 -10.66 6.17 23.61
C ASP A 6 -10.57 5.10 22.52
N ASN A 7 -11.38 5.25 21.47
CA ASN A 7 -11.17 4.54 20.22
C ASN A 7 -10.09 5.26 19.40
N GLN A 8 -8.87 5.26 19.93
CA GLN A 8 -7.68 5.60 19.16
C GLN A 8 -7.19 4.36 18.44
N GLN A 9 -7.90 3.94 17.39
CA GLN A 9 -7.34 3.05 16.40
C GLN A 9 -6.16 3.79 15.75
N GLN A 10 -4.95 3.39 16.13
CA GLN A 10 -3.71 4.01 15.70
C GLN A 10 -3.52 3.80 14.18
N CYS A 11 -3.76 4.83 13.37
CA CYS A 11 -3.42 4.86 11.94
C CYS A 11 -1.91 5.02 11.70
N LYS A 12 -1.05 4.33 12.44
CA LYS A 12 0.40 4.39 12.22
C LYS A 12 0.80 3.21 11.34
N PRO A 13 1.18 3.43 10.07
CA PRO A 13 1.71 2.34 9.26
C PRO A 13 2.94 1.76 9.97
N PRO A 14 3.17 0.44 9.90
CA PRO A 14 4.36 -0.17 10.49
C PRO A 14 5.59 0.56 9.96
N ALA A 15 6.55 0.86 10.84
CA ALA A 15 7.79 1.51 10.45
C ALA A 15 8.58 0.55 9.53
N VAL A 16 8.46 0.74 8.21
CA VAL A 16 9.15 -0.12 7.23
C VAL A 16 10.53 0.45 6.94
N ASN A 17 11.52 0.02 7.73
CA ASN A 17 12.92 0.30 7.49
C ASN A 17 13.56 -0.88 6.75
N LEU A 18 13.45 -0.88 5.42
CA LEU A 18 14.12 -1.84 4.54
C LEU A 18 15.14 -1.13 3.67
N SER A 19 16.27 -1.79 3.43
CA SER A 19 17.26 -1.39 2.45
C SER A 19 16.71 -1.51 1.03
N ASP A 20 17.33 -0.82 0.07
CA ASP A 20 16.90 -0.92 -1.33
C ASP A 20 17.06 -2.33 -1.90
N ALA A 21 18.02 -3.12 -1.40
CA ALA A 21 18.18 -4.51 -1.79
C ALA A 21 17.04 -5.40 -1.29
N GLU A 22 16.56 -5.16 -0.06
CA GLU A 22 15.39 -5.86 0.49
C GLU A 22 14.11 -5.45 -0.24
N TRP A 23 13.97 -4.17 -0.60
CA TRP A 23 12.85 -3.71 -1.42
C TRP A 23 12.80 -4.37 -2.80
N LYS A 24 13.96 -4.51 -3.47
CA LYS A 24 14.05 -5.22 -4.76
C LYS A 24 13.69 -6.71 -4.65
N LYS A 25 13.87 -7.32 -3.48
CA LYS A 25 13.46 -8.71 -3.21
C LYS A 25 11.98 -8.82 -2.85
N LYS A 26 11.45 -7.84 -2.12
CA LYS A 26 10.06 -7.84 -1.63
C LYS A 26 9.06 -7.49 -2.72
N LEU A 27 9.38 -6.53 -3.57
CA LEU A 27 8.48 -6.00 -4.61
C LEU A 27 8.77 -6.63 -5.96
N THR A 28 7.74 -6.72 -6.80
CA THR A 28 7.97 -6.99 -8.23
C THR A 28 8.76 -5.85 -8.86
N ASN A 29 9.44 -6.10 -9.98
CA ASN A 29 10.20 -5.06 -10.69
C ASN A 29 9.34 -3.83 -11.02
N LYS A 30 8.07 -4.03 -11.44
CA LYS A 30 7.12 -2.94 -11.73
C LYS A 30 6.81 -2.14 -10.46
N GLN A 31 6.46 -2.81 -9.37
CA GLN A 31 6.16 -2.15 -8.08
C GLN A 31 7.37 -1.41 -7.51
N TYR A 32 8.58 -1.98 -7.59
CA TYR A 32 9.79 -1.32 -7.13
C TYR A 32 10.05 -0.01 -7.90
N ARG A 33 9.97 -0.04 -9.23
CA ARG A 33 10.13 1.15 -10.07
C ARG A 33 9.12 2.23 -9.71
N ILE A 34 7.84 1.88 -9.61
CA ILE A 34 6.77 2.83 -9.30
C ILE A 34 6.94 3.40 -7.89
N LEU A 35 7.02 2.54 -6.87
CA LEU A 35 7.00 2.97 -5.47
C LEU A 35 8.31 3.59 -4.98
N ARG A 36 9.46 3.17 -5.52
CA ARG A 36 10.78 3.61 -5.03
C ARG A 36 11.52 4.51 -6.01
N GLN A 37 11.32 4.33 -7.31
CA GLN A 37 11.97 5.16 -8.34
C GLN A 37 11.04 6.24 -8.90
N LYS A 38 9.84 6.40 -8.35
CA LYS A 38 8.83 7.39 -8.78
C LYS A 38 8.44 7.25 -10.26
N ASP A 39 8.49 6.03 -10.76
CA ASP A 39 8.04 5.69 -12.11
C ASP A 39 6.51 5.73 -12.19
N THR A 40 5.97 5.79 -13.41
CA THR A 40 4.53 5.73 -13.66
C THR A 40 4.24 4.54 -14.57
N GLU A 41 3.18 3.77 -14.30
CA GLU A 41 2.81 2.69 -15.19
C GLU A 41 2.30 3.20 -16.54
N TYR A 42 2.44 2.37 -17.58
CA TYR A 42 1.90 2.69 -18.90
C TYR A 42 0.37 2.78 -18.88
N PRO A 43 -0.22 3.64 -19.73
CA PRO A 43 -1.67 3.78 -19.81
C PRO A 43 -2.33 2.43 -20.06
N ASP A 44 -3.47 2.21 -19.41
CA ASP A 44 -4.30 1.00 -19.51
C ASP A 44 -3.64 -0.32 -19.09
N THR A 45 -2.48 -0.29 -18.42
CA THR A 45 -1.76 -1.51 -17.96
C THR A 45 -1.92 -1.82 -16.46
N GLY A 46 -2.68 -1.02 -15.73
CA GLY A 46 -2.94 -1.23 -14.30
C GLY A 46 -3.80 -2.47 -14.08
N GLU A 47 -3.36 -3.37 -13.19
CA GLU A 47 -4.11 -4.59 -12.81
C GLU A 47 -5.51 -4.26 -12.32
N TYR A 48 -5.63 -3.16 -11.58
CA TYR A 48 -6.90 -2.68 -11.02
C TYR A 48 -7.63 -1.65 -11.89
N ASN A 49 -7.15 -1.34 -13.10
CA ASN A 49 -7.77 -0.33 -13.99
C ASN A 49 -9.22 -0.69 -14.39
N LYS A 50 -9.54 -1.99 -14.44
CA LYS A 50 -10.87 -2.51 -14.79
C LYS A 50 -11.36 -3.54 -13.77
N TYR A 51 -10.95 -3.39 -12.52
CA TYR A 51 -11.33 -4.27 -11.43
C TYR A 51 -12.48 -3.62 -10.64
N PHE A 52 -13.60 -4.31 -10.53
CA PHE A 52 -14.85 -3.77 -9.97
C PHE A 52 -15.40 -4.61 -8.81
N GLU A 53 -14.65 -5.61 -8.36
CA GLU A 53 -15.07 -6.45 -7.24
C GLU A 53 -14.87 -5.72 -5.90
N THR A 54 -15.67 -6.08 -4.91
CA THR A 54 -15.56 -5.55 -3.55
C THR A 54 -14.30 -6.06 -2.85
N GLY A 55 -13.56 -5.18 -2.18
CA GLY A 55 -12.38 -5.58 -1.41
C GLY A 55 -11.51 -4.38 -1.02
N ILE A 56 -10.50 -4.62 -0.19
CA ILE A 56 -9.67 -3.55 0.36
C ILE A 56 -8.37 -3.43 -0.42
N TYR A 57 -8.09 -2.24 -0.96
CA TYR A 57 -6.82 -1.89 -1.57
C TYR A 57 -5.78 -1.59 -0.48
N LYS A 58 -4.64 -2.29 -0.56
CA LYS A 58 -3.54 -2.15 0.40
C LYS A 58 -2.31 -1.58 -0.28
N CYS A 59 -1.56 -0.74 0.44
CA CYS A 59 -0.26 -0.26 0.00
C CYS A 59 0.68 -1.45 -0.21
N ALA A 60 1.13 -1.68 -1.44
CA ALA A 60 2.05 -2.79 -1.74
C ALA A 60 3.40 -2.68 -1.00
N GLY A 61 3.77 -1.49 -0.51
CA GLY A 61 4.97 -1.28 0.30
C GLY A 61 4.80 -1.73 1.76
N CYS A 62 3.86 -1.12 2.48
CA CYS A 62 3.70 -1.29 3.93
C CYS A 62 2.50 -2.14 4.35
N GLY A 63 1.61 -2.51 3.43
CA GLY A 63 0.40 -3.30 3.71
C GLY A 63 -0.76 -2.52 4.31
N GLN A 64 -0.61 -1.20 4.51
CA GLN A 64 -1.66 -0.35 5.04
C GLN A 64 -2.89 -0.33 4.13
N GLU A 65 -4.08 -0.41 4.70
CA GLU A 65 -5.35 -0.30 3.99
C GLU A 65 -5.58 1.15 3.55
N LEU A 66 -5.95 1.35 2.27
CA LEU A 66 -6.06 2.66 1.63
C LEU A 66 -7.50 2.95 1.17
N TYR A 67 -8.15 1.98 0.53
CA TYR A 67 -9.49 2.11 -0.04
C TYR A 67 -10.27 0.79 0.16
N GLU A 68 -11.59 0.86 0.24
CA GLU A 68 -12.54 -0.26 0.37
C GLU A 68 -13.46 -0.37 -0.86
#